data_AF-A0A9D8QY73-F1
#
_entry.id   AF-A0A9D8QY73-F1
#
_cell.length_a   1.000
_cell.length_b   1.000
_cell.length_c   1.000
_cell.angle_alpha   90.00
_cell.angle_beta   90.00
_cell.angle_gamma   90.00
#
_symmetry.space_group_name_H-M   'P 1'
#
loop_
_entity.id
_entity.type
_entity.pdbx_description
1 polymer ?
#
loop_
_entity_poly.entity_id
_entity_poly.type
_entity_poly.pdbx_seq_one_letter_code
_entity_poly.pdbx_strand_id
1 'polypeptide(L)'
;AKGTIILFLLSLAACTSKPDPEEQGALMLREARSLYASGQLSAARDTILSLRQRFPMAIEARKSAILLLDSIELQDAAGDTLKEEFFRRKLAFDLEELSIKN
;
A
#
# COMPACT_ATOMS: atom_id res chain seq x y z
N ALA A 1 36.93 -26.02 46.03
CA ALA A 1 36.11 -24.84 45.70
C ALA A 1 35.79 -24.94 44.22
N LYS A 2 34.55 -25.21 43.79
CA LYS A 2 33.35 -24.34 43.79
C LYS A 2 33.48 -23.18 42.79
N GLY A 3 32.51 -23.11 41.88
CA GLY A 3 32.15 -21.96 41.05
C GLY A 3 32.82 -22.00 39.68
N THR A 4 32.15 -22.36 38.59
CA THR A 4 31.16 -21.51 37.89
C THR A 4 31.80 -20.15 37.57
N ILE A 5 32.06 -19.80 36.31
CA ILE A 5 31.13 -19.01 35.48
C ILE A 5 31.38 -19.31 33.99
N ILE A 6 30.53 -20.17 33.43
CA ILE A 6 30.16 -20.13 32.01
C ILE A 6 29.15 -18.99 31.90
N LEU A 7 29.57 -17.77 31.56
CA LEU A 7 28.62 -16.66 31.30
C LEU A 7 29.22 -15.52 30.47
N PHE A 8 29.68 -15.82 29.26
CA PHE A 8 29.91 -14.77 28.25
C PHE A 8 29.20 -15.17 26.94
N LEU A 9 27.88 -15.36 27.03
CA LEU A 9 27.05 -15.83 25.91
C LEU A 9 25.76 -15.03 25.69
N LEU A 10 25.57 -13.87 26.31
CA LEU A 10 24.35 -13.07 26.13
C LEU A 10 24.63 -11.57 26.08
N SER A 11 25.03 -11.08 24.90
CA SER A 11 24.92 -9.65 24.60
C SER A 11 24.81 -9.35 23.09
N LEU A 12 24.10 -10.19 22.34
CA LEU A 12 23.35 -9.71 21.18
C LEU A 12 21.90 -9.53 21.61
N ALA A 13 21.64 -8.47 22.37
CA ALA A 13 20.31 -7.90 22.43
C ALA A 13 20.01 -7.38 21.02
N ALA A 14 19.41 -8.24 20.19
CA ALA A 14 18.83 -7.85 18.93
C ALA A 14 17.78 -6.77 19.23
N CYS A 15 18.11 -5.51 18.97
CA CYS A 15 17.13 -4.45 18.79
C CYS A 15 16.32 -4.81 17.54
N THR A 16 15.31 -5.68 17.68
CA THR A 16 14.28 -5.81 16.66
C THR A 16 13.41 -4.56 16.77
N SER A 17 13.82 -3.49 16.11
CA SER A 17 12.95 -2.33 15.89
C SER A 17 11.68 -2.88 15.25
N LYS A 18 10.52 -2.66 15.87
CA LYS A 18 9.26 -3.03 15.22
C LYS A 18 9.19 -2.29 13.89
N PRO A 19 8.84 -2.95 12.78
CA PRO A 19 8.79 -2.32 11.48
C PRO A 19 7.86 -1.11 11.52
N ASP A 20 8.25 -0.02 10.87
CA ASP A 20 7.51 1.24 10.87
C ASP A 20 6.09 1.00 10.32
N PRO A 21 5.03 1.34 11.06
CA PRO A 21 3.67 1.21 10.56
C PRO A 21 3.45 1.98 9.25
N GLU A 22 4.11 3.12 9.05
CA GLU A 22 3.97 3.92 7.84
C GLU A 22 4.52 3.18 6.61
N GLU A 23 5.70 2.56 6.76
CA GLU A 23 6.31 1.75 5.71
C GLU A 23 5.43 0.56 5.33
N GLN A 24 4.90 -0.17 6.32
CA GLN A 24 4.00 -1.30 6.08
C GLN A 24 2.67 -0.87 5.44
N GLY A 25 2.11 0.25 5.89
CA GLY A 25 0.93 0.85 5.29
C GLY A 25 1.18 1.27 3.83
N ALA A 26 2.34 1.83 3.54
CA ALA A 26 2.73 2.22 2.18
C ALA A 26 2.85 1.01 1.23
N LEU A 27 3.32 -0.14 1.73
CA LEU A 27 3.36 -1.39 0.95
C LEU A 27 1.95 -1.87 0.58
N MET A 28 1.02 -1.92 1.54
CA MET A 28 -0.38 -2.27 1.24
C MET A 28 -1.04 -1.26 0.31
N LEU A 29 -0.71 0.02 0.43
CA LEU A 29 -1.23 1.05 -0.48
C LEU A 29 -0.72 0.85 -1.92
N ARG A 30 0.53 0.44 -2.09
CA ARG A 30 1.08 0.08 -3.41
C ARG A 30 0.34 -1.11 -4.02
N GLU A 31 0.06 -2.13 -3.21
CA GLU A 31 -0.75 -3.28 -3.62
C GLU A 31 -2.15 -2.85 -4.05
N ALA A 32 -2.84 -2.03 -3.25
CA ALA A 32 -4.16 -1.50 -3.59
C ALA A 32 -4.14 -0.70 -4.90
N ARG A 33 -3.12 0.13 -5.13
CA ARG A 33 -2.93 0.87 -6.40
C ARG A 33 -2.71 -0.05 -7.58
N SER A 34 -1.95 -1.13 -7.40
CA SER A 34 -1.74 -2.13 -8.44
C SER A 34 -3.05 -2.85 -8.80
N LEU A 35 -3.83 -3.25 -7.79
CA LEU A 35 -5.14 -3.87 -7.99
C LEU A 35 -6.09 -2.91 -8.72
N TYR A 36 -6.15 -1.65 -8.29
CA TYR A 36 -6.90 -0.59 -8.96
C TYR A 36 -6.48 -0.42 -10.42
N ALA A 37 -5.17 -0.39 -10.70
CA ALA A 37 -4.66 -0.27 -12.05
C ALA A 37 -5.01 -1.46 -12.95
N SER A 38 -5.08 -2.65 -12.37
CA SER A 38 -5.53 -3.86 -13.09
C SER A 38 -7.05 -3.97 -13.25
N GLY A 39 -7.83 -2.98 -12.82
CA GLY A 39 -9.30 -3.00 -12.87
C GLY A 39 -9.97 -3.87 -11.82
N GLN A 40 -9.20 -4.43 -10.87
CA GLN A 40 -9.71 -5.25 -9.78
C GLN A 40 -10.25 -4.39 -8.62
N LEU A 41 -11.32 -3.63 -8.89
CA LEU A 41 -11.85 -2.59 -8.00
C LEU A 41 -12.30 -3.14 -6.63
N SER A 42 -12.94 -4.32 -6.58
CA SER A 42 -13.33 -4.97 -5.31
C SER A 42 -12.12 -5.34 -4.46
N ALA A 43 -11.10 -5.96 -5.06
CA ALA A 43 -9.90 -6.35 -4.34
C ALA A 43 -9.12 -5.12 -3.83
N ALA A 44 -9.04 -4.06 -4.64
CA ALA A 44 -8.44 -2.79 -4.23
C ALA A 44 -9.17 -2.18 -3.03
N ARG A 45 -10.51 -2.19 -3.04
CA ARG A 45 -11.36 -1.72 -1.93
C ARG A 45 -11.09 -2.52 -0.65
N ASP A 46 -11.06 -3.85 -0.74
CA ASP A 46 -10.81 -4.72 0.41
C ASP A 46 -9.40 -4.49 0.99
N THR A 47 -8.39 -4.33 0.14
CA THR A 47 -7.02 -4.01 0.57
C THR A 47 -6.94 -2.67 1.30
N ILE A 48 -7.67 -1.64 0.83
CA ILE A 48 -7.77 -0.33 1.52
C ILE A 48 -8.43 -0.47 2.90
N LEU A 49 -9.53 -1.23 2.99
CA LEU A 49 -10.22 -1.46 4.27
C LEU A 49 -9.29 -2.19 5.26
N SER A 50 -8.58 -3.21 4.78
CA SER A 50 -7.60 -3.95 5.57
C SER A 50 -6.43 -3.07 6.02
N LEU A 51 -5.90 -2.21 5.14
CA LEU A 51 -4.86 -1.22 5.49
C LEU A 51 -5.30 -0.34 6.65
N ARG A 52 -6.52 0.22 6.58
CA ARG A 52 -7.05 1.11 7.63
C ARG A 52 -7.22 0.41 8.99
N GLN A 53 -7.56 -0.88 8.97
CA GLN A 53 -7.75 -1.69 10.18
C GLN A 53 -6.41 -2.14 10.77
N ARG A 54 -5.49 -2.63 9.94
CA ARG A 54 -4.22 -3.22 10.38
C ARG A 54 -3.17 -2.19 10.74
N PHE A 55 -3.16 -1.05 10.06
CA PHE A 55 -2.16 0.01 10.23
C PHE A 55 -2.83 1.35 10.60
N PRO A 56 -3.49 1.44 11.78
CA PRO A 56 -4.21 2.65 12.17
C PRO A 56 -3.28 3.87 12.32
N MET A 57 -2.00 3.67 12.59
CA MET A 57 -0.98 4.72 12.76
C MET A 57 -0.23 5.08 11.47
N ALA A 58 -0.50 4.41 10.35
CA ALA A 58 0.06 4.78 9.04
C ALA A 58 -0.74 5.94 8.45
N ILE A 59 -0.58 7.13 8.99
CA ILE A 59 -1.47 8.27 8.75
C ILE A 59 -1.42 8.71 7.28
N GLU A 60 -0.23 8.77 6.68
CA GLU A 60 -0.09 9.25 5.30
C GLU A 60 -0.58 8.20 4.29
N ALA A 61 -0.28 6.93 4.54
CA ALA A 61 -0.81 5.81 3.79
C ALA A 61 -2.34 5.77 3.85
N ARG A 62 -2.94 6.00 5.02
CA ARG A 62 -4.40 6.04 5.19
C ARG A 62 -5.05 7.20 4.44
N LYS A 63 -4.48 8.41 4.49
CA LYS A 63 -4.99 9.56 3.73
C LYS A 63 -4.99 9.24 2.23
N SER A 64 -3.88 8.71 1.74
CA SER A 64 -3.75 8.32 0.34
C SER A 64 -4.71 7.19 -0.05
N ALA A 65 -4.94 6.23 0.86
CA ALA A 65 -5.87 5.13 0.63
C ALA A 65 -7.33 5.60 0.56
N ILE A 66 -7.71 6.62 1.34
CA ILE A 66 -9.05 7.25 1.25
C ILE A 66 -9.25 7.88 -0.13
N LEU A 67 -8.28 8.65 -0.62
CA LEU A 67 -8.37 9.24 -1.96
C LEU A 67 -8.47 8.19 -3.07
N LEU A 68 -7.78 7.06 -2.91
CA LEU A 68 -7.90 5.94 -3.84
C LEU A 68 -9.29 5.29 -3.78
N LEU A 69 -9.86 5.16 -2.58
CA LEU A 69 -11.21 4.62 -2.40
C LEU A 69 -12.27 5.53 -3.06
N ASP A 70 -12.15 6.84 -2.89
CA ASP A 70 -13.03 7.81 -3.56
C ASP A 70 -12.93 7.67 -5.09
N SER A 71 -11.71 7.47 -5.61
CA SER A 71 -11.47 7.23 -7.04
C SER A 71 -12.12 5.93 -7.53
N ILE A 72 -12.06 4.86 -6.72
CA ILE A 72 -12.75 3.59 -7.01
C ILE A 72 -14.26 3.80 -7.05
N GLU A 73 -14.84 4.50 -6.07
CA GLU A 73 -16.28 4.76 -5.98
C GLU A 73 -16.78 5.58 -7.16
N LEU A 74 -16.03 6.60 -7.57
CA LEU A 74 -16.35 7.39 -8.77
C LEU A 74 -16.32 6.53 -10.04
N GLN A 75 -15.36 5.60 -10.16
CA GLN A 75 -15.28 4.69 -11.30
C GLN A 75 -16.36 3.60 -11.29
N ASP A 76 -16.74 3.11 -10.12
CA ASP A 76 -17.86 2.16 -9.96
C ASP A 76 -19.19 2.83 -10.35
N ALA A 77 -19.38 4.09 -9.93
CA ALA A 77 -20.58 4.88 -10.22
C ALA A 77 -20.62 5.44 -11.66
N ALA A 78 -19.45 5.63 -12.27
CA ALA A 78 -19.33 6.00 -13.67
C ALA A 78 -19.97 4.90 -14.54
N GLY A 79 -21.01 5.26 -15.30
CA GLY A 79 -21.57 4.38 -16.33
C GLY A 79 -20.53 4.02 -17.40
N ASP A 80 -20.88 3.09 -18.28
CA ASP A 80 -19.94 2.50 -19.25
C ASP A 80 -19.19 3.53 -20.11
N THR A 81 -19.85 4.64 -20.49
CA THR A 81 -19.24 5.72 -21.27
C THR A 81 -18.13 6.48 -20.53
N LEU A 82 -18.26 6.66 -19.21
CA LEU A 82 -17.27 7.36 -18.42
C LEU A 82 -16.10 6.43 -18.03
N LYS A 83 -16.35 5.12 -17.88
CA LYS A 83 -15.29 4.12 -17.65
C LYS A 83 -14.29 4.08 -18.80
N GLU A 84 -14.77 4.13 -20.04
CA GLU A 84 -13.92 4.19 -21.24
C GLU A 84 -13.04 5.44 -21.28
N GLU A 85 -13.59 6.62 -20.93
CA GLU A 85 -12.83 7.88 -20.84
C GLU A 85 -11.76 7.84 -19.75
N PHE A 86 -12.08 7.29 -18.58
CA PHE A 86 -11.11 7.06 -17.50
C PHE A 86 -9.99 6.13 -17.96
N PHE A 87 -10.32 5.03 -18.64
CA PHE A 87 -9.34 4.09 -19.16
C PHE A 87 -8.43 4.72 -20.21
N ARG A 88 -9.01 5.49 -21.14
CA ARG A 88 -8.25 6.26 -22.15
C ARG A 88 -7.30 7.26 -21.50
N ARG A 89 -7.76 8.00 -20.50
CA ARG A 89 -6.93 8.97 -19.78
C ARG A 89 -5.79 8.28 -19.01
N LYS A 90 -6.04 7.10 -18.45
CA LYS A 90 -5.01 6.27 -17.83
C LYS A 90 -3.97 5.79 -18.83
N LEU A 91 -4.39 5.22 -19.96
CA LEU A 91 -3.50 4.82 -21.04
C LEU A 91 -2.65 5.98 -21.55
N ALA A 92 -3.23 7.17 -21.70
CA ALA A 92 -2.50 8.36 -22.14
C ALA A 92 -1.38 8.74 -21.15
N PHE A 93 -1.65 8.66 -19.85
CA PHE A 93 -0.66 8.93 -18.80
C PHE A 93 0.45 7.87 -18.79
N ASP A 94 0.10 6.59 -18.89
CA ASP A 94 1.08 5.49 -18.91
C ASP A 94 2.01 5.58 -20.13
N LEU A 95 1.50 6.01 -21.29
CA LEU A 95 2.29 6.27 -22.49
C LEU A 95 3.23 7.48 -22.34
N GLU A 96 2.78 8.54 -21.65
CA GLU A 96 3.61 9.71 -21.36
C GLU A 96 4.77 9.34 -20.42
N GLU A 97 4.51 8.50 -19.41
CA GLU A 97 5.56 8.01 -18.50
C GLU A 97 6.60 7.14 -19.22
N LEU A 98 6.17 6.29 -20.16
CA LEU A 98 7.08 5.53 -21.03
C LEU A 98 7.89 6.43 -21.96
N SER A 99 7.30 7.52 -22.45
CA SER A 99 7.99 8.48 -23.33
C SER A 99 9.04 9.31 -22.59
N ILE A 100 8.90 9.55 -21.28
CA ILE A 100 9.87 10.32 -20.49
C ILE A 100 11.08 9.45 -20.07
N LYS A 101 10.91 8.12 -20.07
CA LYS A 101 11.94 7.16 -19.65
C LYS A 101 12.85 6.67 -20.79
N ASN A 102 12.58 7.06 -22.03
CA ASN A 102 13.31 6.65 -23.24
C ASN A 102 13.97 7.85 -23.92
#